data_AF-A0A2G9ICR2-F1
#
_entry.id   AF-A0A2G9ICR2-F1
#
_cell.length_a   1.000
_cell.length_b   1.000
_cell.length_c   1.000
_cell.angle_alpha   90.00
_cell.angle_beta   90.00
_cell.angle_gamma   90.00
#
_symmetry.space_group_name_H-M   'P 1'
#
loop_
_entity.id
_entity.type
_entity.pdbx_description
1 polymer ?
#
loop_
_entity_poly.entity_id
_entity_poly.type
_entity_poly.pdbx_seq_one_letter_code
_entity_poly.pdbx_strand_id
1 'polypeptide(L)'
;MTAKELNTLAIKMANILADKVADKILQKLGYNTSQFLPRKEAADFIGYSESYLKKRTDIPTYKIGRKTLYKKEDLTAFLNSKNCMERKP
;
A
#
# COMPACT_ATOMS: atom_id res chain seq x y z
N MET A 1 -11.69 -7.16 -36.22
CA MET A 1 -11.41 -7.70 -34.88
C MET A 1 -11.47 -9.22 -34.96
N THR A 2 -10.38 -9.91 -34.67
CA THR A 2 -10.26 -11.37 -34.78
C THR A 2 -10.69 -12.07 -33.48
N ALA A 3 -11.05 -13.35 -33.54
CA ALA A 3 -11.40 -14.13 -32.34
C ALA A 3 -10.30 -14.13 -31.26
N LYS A 4 -9.02 -14.01 -31.67
CA LYS A 4 -7.86 -13.94 -30.78
C LYS A 4 -7.77 -12.60 -30.03
N GLU A 5 -8.13 -11.51 -30.69
CA GLU A 5 -8.22 -10.18 -30.08
C GLU A 5 -9.36 -10.10 -29.07
N LEU A 6 -10.52 -10.70 -29.40
CA LEU A 6 -11.67 -10.77 -28.50
C LEU A 6 -11.36 -11.55 -27.21
N ASN A 7 -10.67 -12.69 -27.33
CA ASN A 7 -10.22 -13.47 -26.17
C ASN A 7 -9.23 -12.70 -25.30
N THR A 8 -8.31 -11.96 -25.91
CA THR A 8 -7.35 -11.12 -25.18
C THR A 8 -8.03 -9.99 -24.42
N LEU A 9 -9.06 -9.38 -25.03
CA LEU A 9 -9.87 -8.35 -24.39
C LEU A 9 -10.69 -8.92 -23.22
N ALA A 10 -11.29 -10.10 -23.40
CA ALA A 10 -12.06 -10.80 -22.37
C ALA A 10 -11.20 -11.12 -21.13
N ILE A 11 -9.97 -11.61 -21.33
CA ILE A 11 -9.02 -11.88 -20.23
C ILE A 11 -8.65 -10.58 -19.50
N LYS A 12 -8.37 -9.50 -20.23
CA LYS A 12 -8.08 -8.19 -19.62
C LYS A 12 -9.26 -7.66 -18.81
N MET A 13 -10.48 -7.77 -19.34
CA MET A 13 -11.70 -7.35 -18.64
C MET A 13 -11.95 -8.20 -17.39
N ALA A 14 -11.70 -9.52 -17.45
CA ALA A 14 -11.81 -10.42 -16.30
C ALA A 14 -10.83 -10.05 -15.18
N ASN A 15 -9.59 -9.72 -15.51
CA ASN A 15 -8.59 -9.26 -14.54
C ASN A 15 -9.00 -7.94 -13.88
N ILE A 16 -9.49 -6.97 -14.67
CA ILE A 16 -10.00 -5.69 -14.14
C ILE A 16 -11.20 -5.91 -13.21
N LEU A 17 -12.08 -6.85 -13.57
CA LEU A 17 -13.24 -7.18 -12.75
C LEU A 17 -12.80 -7.83 -11.43
N ALA A 18 -11.82 -8.73 -11.47
CA ALA A 18 -11.26 -9.39 -10.29
C ALA A 18 -10.62 -8.37 -9.33
N ASP A 19 -9.84 -7.41 -9.84
CA ASP A 19 -9.23 -6.35 -9.03
C ASP A 19 -10.30 -5.47 -8.36
N LYS A 20 -11.35 -5.06 -9.10
CA LYS A 20 -12.46 -4.28 -8.54
C LYS A 20 -13.26 -5.04 -7.49
N VAL A 21 -13.45 -6.34 -7.69
CA VAL A 21 -14.15 -7.20 -6.71
C VAL A 21 -13.30 -7.36 -5.46
N ALA A 22 -11.99 -7.54 -5.59
CA ALA A 22 -11.08 -7.62 -4.46
C ALA A 22 -11.11 -6.33 -3.60
N ASP A 23 -11.05 -5.15 -4.23
CA ASP A 23 -11.15 -3.87 -3.53
C ASP A 23 -12.48 -3.71 -2.79
N LYS A 24 -13.58 -4.14 -3.40
CA LYS A 24 -14.93 -4.04 -2.82
C LYS A 24 -15.13 -5.00 -1.65
N ILE A 25 -14.58 -6.21 -1.74
CA ILE A 25 -14.58 -7.21 -0.66
C ILE A 25 -13.75 -6.68 0.52
N LEU A 26 -12.57 -6.12 0.25
CA LEU A 26 -11.70 -5.55 1.29
C LEU A 26 -12.38 -4.40 2.03
N GLN A 27 -13.03 -3.47 1.32
CA GLN A 27 -13.85 -2.41 1.92
C GLN A 27 -14.99 -2.95 2.79
N LYS A 28 -15.70 -3.99 2.33
CA LYS A 28 -16.82 -4.60 3.07
C LYS A 28 -16.39 -5.37 4.32
N LEU A 29 -15.19 -5.96 4.30
CA LEU A 29 -14.61 -6.67 5.44
C LEU A 29 -14.01 -5.74 6.50
N GLY A 30 -14.17 -4.41 6.39
CA GLY A 30 -13.58 -3.45 7.31
C GLY A 30 -12.05 -3.31 7.18
N TYR A 31 -11.45 -4.04 6.25
CA TYR A 31 -10.08 -3.79 5.81
C TYR A 31 -10.10 -2.51 4.97
N ASN A 32 -9.95 -1.37 5.63
CA ASN A 32 -9.63 -0.13 4.95
C ASN A 32 -8.27 -0.33 4.25
N THR A 33 -8.27 -0.81 3.01
CA THR A 33 -7.08 -0.89 2.15
C THR A 33 -6.45 0.49 1.93
N SER A 34 -7.23 1.55 2.11
CA SER A 34 -6.77 2.95 2.25
C SER A 34 -5.73 3.15 3.38
N GLN A 35 -5.63 2.22 4.34
CA GLN A 35 -4.64 2.25 5.41
C GLN A 35 -3.31 1.62 5.02
N PHE A 36 -3.22 0.79 3.97
CA PHE A 36 -1.96 0.12 3.61
C PHE A 36 -1.36 0.77 2.37
N LEU A 37 -0.19 1.37 2.54
CA LEU A 37 0.56 2.03 1.49
C LEU A 37 1.70 1.14 0.98
N PRO A 38 1.87 0.97 -0.35
CA PRO A 38 3.10 0.47 -0.94
C PRO A 38 4.31 1.28 -0.49
N ARG A 39 5.51 0.68 -0.52
CA ARG A 39 6.75 1.35 -0.07
C ARG A 39 6.95 2.77 -0.63
N LYS A 40 6.66 2.97 -1.91
CA LYS A 40 6.77 4.27 -2.57
C LYS A 40 5.83 5.31 -1.94
N GLU A 41 4.54 5.01 -1.90
CA GLU A 41 3.53 5.89 -1.31
C GLU A 41 3.76 6.11 0.19
N ALA A 42 4.25 5.10 0.90
CA ALA A 42 4.61 5.21 2.30
C ALA A 42 5.78 6.17 2.53
N ALA A 43 6.80 6.13 1.65
CA ALA A 43 7.95 7.03 1.69
C ALA A 43 7.53 8.48 1.38
N ASP A 44 6.68 8.66 0.37
CA ASP A 44 6.08 9.96 0.03
C ASP A 44 5.25 10.52 1.20
N PHE A 45 4.48 9.66 1.89
CA PHE A 45 3.65 10.04 3.03
C PHE A 45 4.46 10.57 4.22
N ILE A 46 5.62 9.98 4.52
CA ILE A 46 6.50 10.43 5.60
C ILE A 46 7.51 11.50 5.16
N GLY A 47 7.55 11.86 3.87
CA GLY A 47 8.48 12.84 3.32
C GLY A 47 9.94 12.37 3.23
N TYR A 48 10.18 11.07 3.11
CA TYR A 48 11.53 10.49 3.03
C TYR A 48 11.72 9.64 1.77
N SER A 49 12.96 9.25 1.45
CA SER A 49 13.24 8.36 0.32
C SER A 49 12.86 6.91 0.59
N GLU A 50 12.54 6.14 -0.47
CA GLU A 50 12.25 4.70 -0.35
C GLU A 50 13.41 3.91 0.28
N SER A 51 14.66 4.30 -0.05
CA SER A 51 15.87 3.71 0.51
C SER A 51 16.00 3.94 2.01
N TYR A 52 15.57 5.11 2.49
CA TYR A 52 15.51 5.41 3.92
C TYR A 52 14.49 4.49 4.61
N LEU A 53 13.27 4.43 4.07
CA LEU A 53 12.20 3.59 4.62
C LEU A 53 12.56 2.10 4.61
N LYS A 54 13.28 1.62 3.59
CA LYS A 54 13.72 0.22 3.49
C LYS A 54 14.70 -0.19 4.61
N LYS A 55 15.53 0.74 5.10
CA LYS A 55 16.52 0.48 6.16
C LYS A 55 15.93 0.55 7.56
N ARG A 56 14.73 1.11 7.72
CA ARG A 56 14.05 1.22 9.00
C ARG A 56 13.48 -0.14 9.41
N THR A 57 13.87 -0.59 10.60
CA THR A 57 13.30 -1.77 11.27
C THR A 57 12.29 -1.39 12.34
N ASP A 58 12.21 -0.11 12.68
CA ASP A 58 11.32 0.45 13.70
C ASP A 58 9.87 0.66 13.22
N ILE A 59 9.65 0.62 11.90
CA ILE A 59 8.31 0.73 11.31
C ILE A 59 7.85 -0.69 10.91
N PRO A 60 6.74 -1.20 11.46
CA PRO A 60 6.17 -2.48 11.07
C PRO A 60 5.93 -2.58 9.56
N THR A 61 6.25 -3.74 8.98
CA THR A 61 6.00 -4.03 7.57
C THR A 61 5.07 -5.22 7.43
N TYR A 62 4.17 -5.13 6.46
CA TYR A 62 3.18 -6.16 6.16
C TYR A 62 3.44 -6.69 4.76
N LYS A 63 3.29 -8.00 4.56
CA LYS A 63 3.51 -8.63 3.25
C LYS A 63 2.20 -9.19 2.71
N ILE A 64 1.86 -8.79 1.50
CA ILE A 64 0.78 -9.40 0.72
C ILE A 64 1.41 -9.94 -0.57
N GLY A 65 1.56 -11.27 -0.63
CA GLY A 65 2.33 -11.94 -1.68
C GLY A 65 3.77 -11.42 -1.74
N ARG A 66 4.17 -10.85 -2.89
CA ARG A 66 5.51 -10.27 -3.10
C ARG A 66 5.59 -8.77 -2.74
N LYS A 67 4.47 -8.13 -2.39
CA LYS A 67 4.43 -6.69 -2.10
C LYS A 67 4.68 -6.45 -0.60
N THR A 68 5.56 -5.50 -0.30
CA THR A 68 5.72 -4.95 1.05
C THR A 68 4.83 -3.72 1.18
N LEU A 69 4.04 -3.69 2.25
CA LEU A 69 3.08 -2.64 2.56
C LEU A 69 3.35 -2.09 3.97
N TYR A 70 2.96 -0.85 4.17
CA TYR A 70 3.10 -0.11 5.43
C TYR A 70 1.72 0.39 5.85
N LYS A 71 1.36 0.25 7.13
CA LYS A 71 0.11 0.80 7.64
C LYS A 71 0.27 2.30 7.90
N LYS A 72 -0.68 3.13 7.47
CA LYS A 72 -0.69 4.57 7.71
C LYS A 72 -0.62 4.91 9.19
N GLU A 73 -1.30 4.14 10.04
CA GLU A 73 -1.25 4.33 11.49
C GLU A 73 0.17 4.18 12.04
N ASP A 74 0.92 3.17 11.57
CA ASP A 74 2.31 2.93 11.97
C ASP A 74 3.23 4.05 11.47
N LEU A 75 3.01 4.54 10.23
CA LEU A 75 3.75 5.69 9.68
C LEU A 75 3.46 6.99 10.45
N THR A 76 2.21 7.23 10.84
CA THR A 76 1.81 8.38 11.66
C THR A 76 2.38 8.29 13.07
N ALA A 77 2.35 7.11 13.68
CA ALA A 77 2.97 6.87 15.00
C ALA A 77 4.48 7.13 14.96
N PHE A 78 5.13 6.71 13.88
CA PHE A 78 6.54 7.02 13.63
C PHE A 78 6.79 8.54 13.55
N LEU A 79 6.01 9.27 12.75
CA LEU A 79 6.12 10.74 12.65
C LEU A 79 5.89 11.43 14.00
N ASN A 80 4.88 10.97 14.77
CA ASN A 80 4.59 11.50 16.09
C ASN A 80 5.74 11.21 17.08
N SER A 81 6.32 10.01 17.06
CA SER A 81 7.46 9.67 17.91
C SER A 81 8.70 10.54 17.60
N LYS A 82 8.94 10.84 16.31
CA LYS A 82 10.01 11.73 15.85
C LYS A 82 9.77 13.18 16.29
N ASN A 83 8.56 13.70 16.11
CA ASN A 83 8.17 15.02 16.60
C ASN A 83 8.26 15.16 18.12
N CYS A 84 8.02 14.07 18.87
CA CYS A 84 8.22 14.04 20.32
C CYS A 84 9.70 14.04 20.73
N MET A 85 10.63 13.57 19.88
CA MET A 85 12.07 13.61 20.18
C MET A 85 12.75 14.94 19.84
N GLU A 86 12.20 15.74 18.91
CA GLU A 86 12.73 17.07 18.59
C GLU A 86 12.23 18.17 19.53
N ARG A 87 11.21 17.90 20.36
CA ARG A 87 10.80 18.78 21.46
C ARG A 87 11.48 18.36 22.77
N LYS A 88 12.80 18.61 22.86
CA LYS A 88 13.41 18.88 24.17
C LYS A 88 13.70 20.38 24.23
N PRO A 89 13.25 21.08 25.29
CA PRO A 89 13.55 22.50 25.50
C PRO A 89 15.06 22.74 25.65
#